data_AF-A0A967AB93-F1
#
_entry.id   AF-A0A967AB93-F1
#
_cell.length_a   1.000
_cell.length_b   1.000
_cell.length_c   1.000
_cell.angle_alpha   90.00
_cell.angle_beta   90.00
_cell.angle_gamma   90.00
#
_symmetry.space_group_name_H-M   'P 1'
#
loop_
_entity.id
_entity.type
_entity.pdbx_description
1 polymer ?
#
loop_
_entity_poly.entity_id
_entity_poly.type
_entity_poly.pdbx_seq_one_letter_code
_entity_poly.pdbx_strand_id
1 'polypeptide(L)'
;MNRLNLEPVMTFSDGSYLAISTECSREGEFTCSVYSVAETDDHLAFRSLSRHALFSSSCFAAQEQAYHYAVRLYPAAAQTMKKPPYLIWQGPRSSELV
;
A
#
# COMPACT_ATOMS: atom_id res chain seq x y z
N MET A 1 5.96 -16.94 4.50
CA MET A 1 5.74 -15.48 4.67
C MET A 1 5.02 -14.96 3.44
N ASN A 2 3.74 -14.60 3.56
CA ASN A 2 3.08 -13.78 2.54
C ASN A 2 3.76 -12.42 2.61
N ARG A 3 4.62 -12.10 1.64
CA ARG A 3 5.18 -10.76 1.56
C ARG A 3 4.05 -9.82 1.14
N LEU A 4 3.68 -8.91 2.03
CA LEU A 4 2.72 -7.85 1.74
C LEU A 4 3.27 -7.03 0.57
N ASN A 5 2.46 -6.79 -0.45
CA ASN A 5 2.83 -5.91 -1.55
C ASN A 5 2.77 -4.46 -1.05
N LEU A 6 3.91 -3.89 -0.67
CA LEU A 6 4.01 -2.56 -0.07
C LEU A 6 4.79 -1.63 -0.98
N GLU A 7 4.15 -0.53 -1.36
CA GLU A 7 4.78 0.56 -2.10
C GLU A 7 4.98 1.76 -1.17
N PRO A 8 6.22 2.16 -0.86
CA PRO A 8 6.50 3.41 -0.16
C PRO A 8 6.04 4.61 -1.01
N VAL A 9 5.22 5.48 -0.43
CA VAL A 9 4.68 6.66 -1.12
C VAL A 9 5.22 7.98 -0.58
N MET A 10 5.76 7.98 0.64
CA MET A 10 6.36 9.15 1.28
C MET A 10 7.27 8.69 2.42
N THR A 11 8.42 9.33 2.61
CA THR A 11 9.26 9.14 3.79
C THR A 11 9.14 10.34 4.72
N PHE A 12 8.98 10.10 6.01
CA PHE A 12 8.99 11.11 7.06
C PHE A 12 10.42 11.40 7.52
N SER A 13 10.62 12.56 8.15
CA SER A 13 11.95 12.99 8.63
C SER A 13 12.53 12.11 9.72
N ASP A 14 11.69 11.37 10.45
CA ASP A 14 12.08 10.41 11.48
C ASP A 14 12.51 9.04 10.91
N GLY A 15 12.54 8.89 9.58
CA GLY A 15 12.91 7.66 8.89
C GLY A 15 11.74 6.68 8.69
N SER A 16 10.60 6.91 9.34
CA SER A 16 9.37 6.16 9.04
C SER A 16 8.85 6.53 7.65
N TYR A 17 7.97 5.71 7.08
CA TYR A 17 7.40 5.97 5.77
C TYR A 17 5.92 5.60 5.69
N LEU A 18 5.21 6.31 4.82
CA LEU A 18 3.86 5.97 4.42
C LEU A 18 3.95 4.96 3.26
N ALA A 19 3.18 3.89 3.34
CA ALA A 19 3.11 2.87 2.31
C ALA A 19 1.67 2.56 1.93
N ILE A 20 1.45 2.24 0.66
CA ILE A 20 0.19 1.72 0.15
C ILE A 20 0.40 0.26 -0.19
N SER A 21 -0.46 -0.60 0.35
CA SER A 21 -0.52 -2.00 -0.03
C SER A 21 -1.68 -2.26 -0.96
N THR A 22 -1.41 -2.90 -2.10
CA THR A 22 -2.43 -3.31 -3.08
C THR A 22 -2.57 -4.82 -3.06
N GLU A 23 -3.79 -5.29 -2.85
CA GLU A 23 -4.17 -6.70 -2.85
C GLU A 23 -5.25 -6.96 -3.90
N CYS A 24 -5.25 -8.16 -4.47
CA CYS A 24 -6.27 -8.65 -5.40
C CYS A 24 -6.89 -9.91 -4.79
N SER A 25 -8.20 -9.91 -4.61
CA SER A 25 -8.93 -11.09 -4.15
C SER A 25 -8.97 -12.16 -5.25
N ARG A 26 -9.24 -13.41 -4.86
CA ARG A 26 -9.42 -14.51 -5.83
C ARG A 26 -10.63 -14.30 -6.75
N GLU A 27 -11.56 -13.45 -6.32
CA GLU A 27 -12.77 -13.07 -7.05
C GLU A 27 -12.55 -11.87 -7.99
N GLY A 28 -11.33 -11.32 -8.02
CA GLY A 28 -10.95 -10.21 -8.91
C GLY A 28 -11.22 -8.81 -8.35
N GLU A 29 -11.56 -8.70 -7.06
CA GLU A 29 -11.71 -7.42 -6.39
C GLU A 29 -10.36 -6.87 -5.95
N PHE A 30 -10.16 -5.56 -6.03
CA PHE A 30 -8.93 -4.91 -5.59
C PHE A 30 -9.15 -4.15 -4.30
N THR A 31 -8.23 -4.33 -3.36
CA THR A 31 -8.22 -3.61 -2.09
C THR A 31 -6.90 -2.89 -1.91
N CYS A 32 -6.98 -1.64 -1.46
CA CYS A 32 -5.81 -0.91 -1.00
C CYS A 32 -5.91 -0.56 0.49
N SER A 33 -4.79 -0.70 1.18
CA SER A 33 -4.62 -0.30 2.59
C SER A 33 -3.47 0.69 2.72
N VAL A 34 -3.61 1.67 3.61
CA VAL A 34 -2.59 2.70 3.85
C VAL A 34 -1.95 2.45 5.22
N TYR A 35 -0.62 2.32 5.24
CA TYR A 35 0.16 2.04 6.44
C TYR A 35 1.17 3.15 6.71
N SER A 36 1.36 3.48 7.97
CA SER A 36 2.64 4.03 8.44
C SER A 36 3.53 2.86 8.84
N VAL A 37 4.76 2.86 8.35
CA VAL A 37 5.75 1.83 8.59
C VAL A 37 6.96 2.46 9.24
N ALA A 38 7.37 1.93 10.38
CA ALA A 38 8.60 2.31 11.05
C ALA A 38 9.52 1.10 11.14
N GLU A 39 10.80 1.31 10.88
CA GLU A 39 11.82 0.30 11.19
C GLU A 39 12.12 0.37 12.69
N THR A 40 12.06 -0.79 13.35
CA THR A 40 12.48 -0.97 14.73
C THR A 40 13.64 -1.95 14.76
N ASP A 41 14.41 -2.00 15.85
CA ASP A 41 15.67 -2.75 15.94
C ASP A 41 15.60 -4.21 15.45
N ASP A 42 14.42 -4.85 15.53
CA ASP A 42 14.23 -6.25 15.13
C ASP A 42 13.19 -6.48 14.01
N HIS A 43 12.35 -5.48 13.67
CA HIS A 43 11.25 -5.68 12.71
C HIS A 43 10.66 -4.38 12.15
N LEU A 44 9.93 -4.50 11.03
CA LEU A 44 9.05 -3.43 10.53
C LEU A 44 7.75 -3.41 11.33
N ALA A 45 7.46 -2.27 11.97
CA ALA A 45 6.21 -2.02 12.65
C ALA A 45 5.20 -1.38 11.69
N PHE A 46 4.10 -2.09 11.41
CA PHE A 46 3.03 -1.63 10.53
C PHE A 46 1.85 -1.07 11.34
N ARG A 47 1.49 0.18 11.07
CA ARG A 47 0.28 0.80 11.61
C ARG A 47 -0.70 1.12 10.49
N SER A 48 -1.81 0.40 10.43
CA SER A 48 -2.89 0.70 9.50
C SER A 48 -3.51 2.06 9.83
N LEU A 49 -3.56 2.95 8.85
CA LEU A 49 -4.18 4.27 8.95
C LEU A 49 -5.60 4.26 8.39
N SER A 50 -5.86 3.39 7.41
CA SER A 50 -7.19 3.16 6.87
C SER A 50 -8.01 2.27 7.81
N ARG A 51 -9.11 2.80 8.36
CA ARG A 51 -10.06 2.02 9.20
C ARG A 51 -10.74 0.88 8.44
N HIS A 52 -10.90 1.04 7.13
CA HIS A 52 -11.47 0.06 6.22
C HIS A 52 -10.60 -0.03 4.96
N ALA A 53 -10.47 -1.22 4.39
CA ALA A 53 -9.84 -1.39 3.09
C ALA A 53 -10.61 -0.60 2.02
N LEU A 54 -9.90 -0.02 1.07
CA LEU A 54 -10.47 0.75 -0.03
C LEU A 54 -10.71 -0.19 -1.21
N PHE A 55 -11.97 -0.53 -1.44
CA PHE A 55 -12.39 -1.50 -2.45
C PHE A 55 -12.65 -0.83 -3.79
N SER A 56 -12.28 -1.51 -4.87
CA SER A 56 -12.65 -1.13 -6.23
C SER A 56 -12.68 -2.31 -7.18
N SER A 57 -13.48 -2.20 -8.24
CA SER A 57 -13.54 -3.15 -9.35
C SER A 57 -12.31 -3.08 -10.28
N SER A 58 -11.46 -2.06 -10.12
CA SER A 58 -10.19 -1.97 -10.82
C SER A 58 -9.04 -1.62 -9.88
N CYS A 59 -7.87 -2.19 -10.14
CA CYS A 59 -6.67 -1.91 -9.35
C CYS A 59 -6.35 -0.42 -9.31
N PHE A 60 -6.37 0.23 -10.47
CA PHE A 60 -5.99 1.64 -10.57
C PHE A 60 -6.91 2.52 -9.71
N ALA A 61 -8.23 2.26 -9.74
CA ALA A 61 -9.16 3.01 -8.91
C ALA A 61 -8.99 2.72 -7.40
N ALA A 62 -8.66 1.50 -6.99
CA ALA A 62 -8.33 1.22 -5.58
C ALA A 62 -7.08 2.01 -5.13
N GLN A 63 -6.07 2.08 -5.99
CA GLN A 63 -4.84 2.83 -5.74
C GLN A 63 -5.08 4.35 -5.70
N GLU A 64 -5.89 4.90 -6.61
CA GLU A 64 -6.29 6.32 -6.57
C GLU A 64 -7.05 6.67 -5.30
N GLN A 65 -7.98 5.82 -4.86
CA GLN A 65 -8.69 6.01 -3.60
C GLN A 65 -7.70 6.06 -2.42
N ALA A 66 -6.73 5.15 -2.39
CA ALA A 66 -5.71 5.10 -1.34
C ALA A 66 -4.77 6.30 -1.37
N TYR A 67 -4.36 6.74 -2.56
CA TYR A 67 -3.58 7.96 -2.74
C TYR A 67 -4.35 9.20 -2.26
N HIS A 68 -5.62 9.36 -2.65
CA HIS A 68 -6.44 10.48 -2.18
C HIS A 68 -6.73 10.41 -0.68
N TYR A 69 -6.81 9.21 -0.11
CA TYR A 69 -6.88 9.04 1.35
C TYR A 69 -5.58 9.51 2.02
N ALA A 70 -4.42 9.09 1.53
CA ALA A 70 -3.12 9.51 2.03
C ALA A 70 -2.90 11.03 1.92
N VAL A 71 -3.26 11.65 0.79
CA VAL A 71 -3.21 13.10 0.59
C VAL A 71 -4.09 13.85 1.59
N ARG A 72 -5.27 13.31 1.93
CA ARG A 72 -6.14 13.92 2.96
C ARG A 72 -5.55 13.83 4.36
N LEU A 73 -4.79 12.77 4.67
CA LEU A 73 -4.08 12.64 5.95
C LEU A 73 -2.86 13.57 6.01
N TYR A 74 -2.16 13.76 4.90
CA TYR A 74 -0.91 14.52 4.81
C TYR A 74 -0.94 15.55 3.68
N PRO A 75 -1.80 16.60 3.77
CA PRO A 75 -2.01 17.54 2.67
C PRO A 75 -0.75 18.34 2.33
N ALA A 76 0.09 18.64 3.32
CA ALA A 76 1.36 19.34 3.12
C ALA A 76 2.35 18.54 2.25
N ALA A 77 2.23 17.22 2.22
CA ALA A 77 3.11 16.33 1.46
C ALA A 77 2.52 15.91 0.10
N ALA A 78 1.36 16.41 -0.28
CA ALA A 78 0.66 15.99 -1.49
C ALA A 78 1.49 16.16 -2.78
N GLN A 79 2.37 17.16 -2.82
CA GLN A 79 3.23 17.43 -3.98
C GLN A 79 4.42 16.47 -4.09
N THR A 80 4.86 15.88 -2.97
CA THR A 80 6.03 14.99 -2.91
C THR A 80 5.64 13.52 -2.81
N MET A 81 4.37 13.23 -2.55
CA MET A 81 3.85 11.87 -2.44
C MET A 81 3.82 11.17 -3.81
N LYS A 82 4.32 9.93 -3.85
CA LYS A 82 4.30 9.09 -5.05
C LYS A 82 2.85 8.86 -5.49
N LYS A 83 2.52 9.21 -6.73
CA LYS A 83 1.22 8.96 -7.34
C LYS A 83 1.14 7.53 -7.88
N PRO A 84 -0.07 6.94 -7.98
CA PRO A 84 -0.26 5.68 -8.69
C PRO A 84 0.12 5.82 -10.19
N PRO A 85 0.39 4.71 -10.90
CA PRO A 85 0.16 3.33 -10.50
C PRO A 85 1.25 2.76 -9.58
N TYR A 86 0.82 1.95 -8.62
CA TYR A 86 1.70 1.14 -7.77
C TYR A 86 1.75 -0.30 -8.27
N LEU A 87 2.84 -1.01 -8.00
CA LEU A 87 2.97 -2.40 -8.44
C LEU A 87 1.93 -3.28 -7.75
N ILE A 88 1.37 -4.24 -8.50
CA ILE A 88 0.61 -5.37 -7.94
C ILE A 88 1.54 -6.57 -7.95
N TRP A 89 2.04 -6.98 -6.78
CA TRP A 89 2.80 -8.20 -6.71
C TRP A 89 1.92 -9.40 -6.38
N GLN A 90 1.82 -10.34 -7.32
CA GLN A 90 1.00 -11.56 -7.22
C GLN A 90 1.69 -12.71 -6.46
N GLY A 91 2.81 -12.45 -5.79
CA GLY A 91 3.68 -13.49 -5.24
C GLY A 91 4.34 -14.35 -6.33
N PRO A 92 5.16 -15.34 -5.97
CA PRO A 92 5.59 -16.38 -6.92
C PRO A 92 4.34 -17.14 -7.37
N ARG A 93 4.05 -17.10 -8.68
CA ARG A 93 3.01 -17.94 -9.28
C ARG A 93 3.42 -19.39 -9.04
N SER A 94 2.54 -20.20 -8.45
CA SER A 94 2.68 -21.66 -8.36
C SER A 94 2.56 -22.30 -9.75
N SER A 95 3.43 -21.94 -10.70
CA SER A 95 3.63 -22.65 -11.96
C SER A 95 5.02 -23.30 -12.05
N GLU A 96 5.73 -23.44 -10.94
CA GLU A 96 6.97 -24.23 -10.83
C GLU A 96 6.77 -25.53 -10.03
N LEU A 97 5.55 -26.09 -10.08
CA LEU A 97 5.28 -27.44 -9.62
C LEU A 97 4.29 -28.11 -10.57
N VAL A 98 4.69 -28.37 -11.82
CA VAL A 98 4.49 -29.63 -12.56
C VAL A 98 5.58 -29.73 -13.63
#